data_AF-Q64BG2-F1
#
_entry.id   AF-Q64BG2-F1
#
_cell.length_a   1.000
_cell.length_b   1.000
_cell.length_c   1.000
_cell.angle_alpha   90.00
_cell.angle_beta   90.00
_cell.angle_gamma   90.00
#
_symmetry.space_group_name_H-M   'P 1'
#
loop_
_entity.id
_entity.type
_entity.pdbx_description
1 polymer ?
#
loop_
_entity_poly.entity_id
_entity_poly.type
_entity_poly.pdbx_seq_one_letter_code
_entity_poly.pdbx_strand_id
1 'polypeptide(L)'
;MWVFTSTVGSYYTVAPTRGHKVPEETLEGFEGVLGRDAWKPYDVVKCEGHQLDLLHVNRWLERAEIKHRIEPRTLLSSRSAKLTKQGRPPGQFIDFADGTRSILKKAVEYTENDPPPSMEERKNACREFQKEMKAFLDRKWTDDDAVRISKELRKRLDMLFAFMDHEGVP
;
A
#
# COMPACT_ATOMS: atom_id res chain seq x y z
N MET A 1 -11.20 16.87 -10.32
CA MET A 1 -12.27 16.08 -9.66
C MET A 1 -11.63 15.28 -8.54
N TRP A 2 -12.20 15.39 -7.35
CA TRP A 2 -11.91 14.62 -6.16
C TRP A 2 -13.10 13.72 -5.88
N VAL A 3 -12.82 12.54 -5.34
CA VAL A 3 -13.83 11.55 -4.95
C VAL A 3 -13.45 11.01 -3.59
N PHE A 4 -14.41 11.04 -2.66
CA PHE A 4 -14.28 10.45 -1.33
C PHE A 4 -15.39 9.41 -1.20
N THR A 5 -15.03 8.17 -0.90
CA THR A 5 -15.98 7.05 -0.87
C THR A 5 -15.97 6.41 0.51
N SER A 6 -17.17 6.05 0.98
CA SER A 6 -17.42 5.31 2.21
C SER A 6 -18.50 4.25 1.95
N THR A 7 -18.84 3.46 2.96
CA THR A 7 -19.93 2.48 2.90
C THR A 7 -21.31 3.12 2.70
N VAL A 8 -21.47 4.40 3.07
CA VAL A 8 -22.76 5.11 2.95
C VAL A 8 -22.91 5.86 1.63
N GLY A 9 -21.83 6.07 0.88
CA GLY A 9 -21.89 6.77 -0.41
C GLY A 9 -20.56 7.35 -0.88
N SER A 10 -20.63 8.07 -2.00
CA SER A 10 -19.50 8.79 -2.59
C SER A 10 -19.79 10.27 -2.71
N TYR A 11 -18.86 11.10 -2.25
CA TYR A 11 -18.87 12.54 -2.40
C TYR A 11 -17.91 12.95 -3.52
N TYR A 12 -18.42 13.72 -4.47
CA TYR A 12 -17.66 14.23 -5.61
C TYR A 12 -17.53 15.74 -5.49
N THR A 13 -16.32 16.27 -5.64
CA THR A 13 -16.10 17.71 -5.72
C THR A 13 -15.12 18.08 -6.83
N VAL A 14 -15.39 19.19 -7.51
CA VAL A 14 -14.54 19.71 -8.57
C VAL A 14 -13.87 20.97 -8.06
N ALA A 15 -12.57 20.87 -7.83
CA ALA A 15 -11.73 22.02 -7.48
C ALA A 15 -10.78 22.36 -8.63
N PRO A 16 -10.46 23.66 -8.82
CA PRO A 16 -9.50 24.11 -9.83
C PRO A 16 -8.06 23.68 -9.48
N THR A 17 -7.82 23.34 -8.22
CA THR A 17 -6.53 22.84 -7.76
C THR A 17 -6.65 21.44 -7.17
N ARG A 18 -5.49 20.79 -7.15
CA ARG A 18 -5.26 19.48 -6.56
C ARG A 18 -4.48 19.62 -5.22
N GLY A 19 -4.68 20.74 -4.53
CA GLY A 19 -3.97 21.10 -3.30
C GLY A 19 -4.64 20.58 -2.03
N HIS A 20 -3.99 20.81 -0.89
CA HIS A 20 -4.40 20.33 0.44
C HIS A 20 -5.74 20.88 0.92
N LYS A 21 -6.17 22.05 0.41
CA LYS A 21 -7.41 22.70 0.83
C LYS A 21 -8.65 21.83 0.66
N VAL A 22 -8.69 21.05 -0.42
CA VAL A 22 -9.87 20.23 -0.73
C VAL A 22 -10.06 19.11 0.30
N PRO A 23 -9.06 18.24 0.58
CA PRO A 23 -9.22 17.23 1.62
C PRO A 23 -9.33 17.83 3.02
N GLU A 24 -8.70 18.97 3.31
CA GLU A 24 -8.83 19.66 4.60
C GLU A 24 -10.28 20.10 4.87
N GLU A 25 -10.92 20.78 3.92
CA GLU A 25 -12.30 21.27 4.06
C GLU A 25 -13.32 20.13 3.94
N THR A 26 -13.10 19.16 3.05
CA THR A 26 -14.07 18.08 2.79
C THR A 26 -14.12 17.05 3.93
N LEU A 27 -12.97 16.78 4.56
CA LEU A 27 -12.84 15.79 5.63
C LEU A 27 -12.74 16.45 7.01
N GLU A 28 -13.17 17.70 7.15
CA GLU A 28 -13.26 18.38 8.43
C GLU A 28 -14.16 17.57 9.39
N GLY A 29 -13.64 17.22 10.55
CA GLY A 29 -14.35 16.41 11.55
C GLY A 29 -14.45 14.92 11.22
N PHE A 30 -13.75 14.41 10.19
CA PHE A 30 -13.67 12.97 9.94
C PHE A 30 -12.84 12.26 11.01
N GLU A 31 -13.48 11.36 11.78
CA GLU A 31 -12.85 10.67 12.90
C GLU A 31 -12.34 9.26 12.59
N GLY A 32 -12.62 8.70 11.41
CA GLY A 32 -12.22 7.33 11.05
C GLY A 32 -10.81 7.21 10.44
N VAL A 33 -10.55 6.07 9.80
CA VAL A 33 -9.29 5.84 9.06
C VAL A 33 -9.43 6.22 7.59
N LEU A 34 -8.52 7.06 7.10
CA LEU A 34 -8.49 7.49 5.71
C LEU A 34 -7.69 6.51 4.84
N GLY A 35 -8.38 5.72 4.02
CA GLY A 35 -7.77 4.96 2.92
C GLY A 35 -7.41 5.88 1.74
N ARG A 36 -6.13 5.94 1.37
CA ARG A 36 -5.65 6.89 0.34
C ARG A 36 -4.41 6.42 -0.38
N ASP A 37 -4.14 7.01 -1.54
CA ASP A 37 -2.85 6.86 -2.19
C ASP A 37 -1.74 7.65 -1.45
N ALA A 38 -0.54 7.62 -2.03
CA ALA A 38 0.64 8.23 -1.44
C ALA A 38 0.71 9.76 -1.61
N TRP A 39 -0.40 10.40 -1.96
CA TRP A 39 -0.42 11.79 -2.37
C TRP A 39 -0.44 12.75 -1.18
N LYS A 40 0.56 13.64 -1.15
CA LYS A 40 0.82 14.55 -0.03
C LYS A 40 -0.32 15.50 0.39
N PRO A 41 -1.22 15.96 -0.51
CA PRO A 41 -2.32 16.83 -0.10
C PRO A 41 -3.21 16.24 1.00
N TYR A 42 -3.27 14.93 1.16
CA TYR A 42 -4.02 14.29 2.24
C TYR A 42 -3.30 14.34 3.61
N ASP A 43 -2.02 14.70 3.66
CA ASP A 43 -1.23 14.73 4.90
C ASP A 43 -1.74 15.78 5.91
N VAL A 44 -2.57 16.73 5.46
CA VAL A 44 -3.21 17.74 6.32
C VAL A 44 -4.41 17.19 7.11
N VAL A 45 -4.97 16.05 6.69
CA VAL A 45 -6.17 15.48 7.30
C VAL A 45 -5.81 14.81 8.62
N LYS A 46 -6.34 15.36 9.71
CA LYS A 46 -6.21 14.81 11.06
C LYS A 46 -7.40 13.89 11.33
N CYS A 47 -7.14 12.61 11.49
CA CYS A 47 -8.13 11.57 11.74
C CYS A 47 -7.48 10.44 12.55
N GLU A 48 -8.23 9.37 12.86
CA GLU A 48 -7.73 8.27 13.69
C GLU A 48 -6.49 7.58 13.10
N GLY A 49 -6.44 7.45 11.77
CA GLY A 49 -5.30 6.87 11.08
C GLY A 49 -5.39 7.02 9.56
N HIS A 50 -4.31 6.63 8.89
CA HIS A 50 -4.28 6.58 7.42
C HIS A 50 -3.89 5.18 6.97
N GLN A 51 -4.64 4.62 6.02
CA GLN A 51 -4.30 3.39 5.33
C GLN A 51 -3.76 3.72 3.94
N LEU A 52 -2.55 3.26 3.62
CA LEU A 52 -2.03 3.36 2.28
C LEU A 52 -2.74 2.35 1.38
N ASP A 53 -3.35 2.81 0.30
CA ASP A 53 -4.03 1.95 -0.66
C ASP A 53 -3.05 0.95 -1.29
N LEU A 54 -3.25 -0.33 -0.96
CA LEU A 54 -2.38 -1.41 -1.41
C LEU A 54 -2.47 -1.65 -2.92
N LEU A 55 -3.57 -1.25 -3.58
CA LEU A 55 -3.66 -1.26 -5.04
C LEU A 55 -2.72 -0.20 -5.64
N HIS A 56 -2.55 0.95 -5.00
CA HIS A 56 -1.57 1.95 -5.43
C HIS A 56 -0.13 1.47 -5.22
N VAL A 57 0.13 0.74 -4.13
CA VAL A 57 1.41 0.05 -3.95
C VAL A 57 1.66 -0.96 -5.07
N ASN A 58 0.67 -1.81 -5.39
CA ASN A 58 0.81 -2.77 -6.48
C ASN A 58 0.99 -2.09 -7.85
N ARG A 59 0.30 -0.97 -8.12
CA ARG A 59 0.49 -0.19 -9.36
C ARG A 59 1.93 0.34 -9.50
N TRP A 60 2.64 0.63 -8.41
CA TRP A 60 4.06 0.97 -8.48
C TRP A 60 4.91 -0.22 -8.92
N LEU A 61 4.62 -1.41 -8.40
CA LEU A 61 5.29 -2.66 -8.78
C LEU A 61 4.98 -3.01 -10.25
N GLU A 62 3.71 -2.98 -10.66
CA GLU A 62 3.28 -3.27 -12.03
C GLU A 62 3.94 -2.34 -13.06
N ARG A 63 4.03 -1.04 -12.77
CA ARG A 63 4.72 -0.08 -13.66
C ARG A 63 6.20 -0.43 -13.82
N ALA A 64 6.86 -0.81 -12.73
CA ALA A 64 8.25 -1.23 -12.78
C ALA A 64 8.40 -2.59 -13.48
N GLU A 65 7.49 -3.54 -13.28
CA GLU A 65 7.43 -4.81 -14.01
C GLU A 65 7.36 -4.59 -15.52
N ILE A 66 6.48 -3.70 -16.00
CA ILE A 66 6.38 -3.35 -17.42
C ILE A 66 7.70 -2.81 -17.95
N LYS A 67 8.34 -1.89 -17.22
CA LYS A 67 9.65 -1.32 -17.58
C LYS A 67 10.73 -2.41 -17.64
N HIS A 68 10.66 -3.37 -16.73
CA HIS A 68 11.53 -4.54 -16.64
C HIS A 68 11.16 -5.68 -17.59
N ARG A 69 10.18 -5.49 -18.48
CA ARG A 69 9.70 -6.52 -19.43
C ARG A 69 9.19 -7.78 -18.71
N ILE A 70 8.48 -7.58 -17.62
CA ILE A 70 7.78 -8.61 -16.85
C ILE A 70 6.27 -8.42 -17.05
N GLU A 71 5.51 -9.51 -17.15
CA GLU A 71 4.05 -9.46 -17.13
C GLU A 71 3.59 -8.90 -15.76
N PRO A 72 2.74 -7.84 -15.72
CA PRO A 72 2.26 -7.27 -14.47
C PRO A 72 1.56 -8.31 -13.60
N ARG A 73 1.84 -8.27 -12.29
CA ARG A 73 1.24 -9.19 -11.31
C ARG A 73 0.34 -8.44 -10.34
N THR A 74 -0.75 -9.09 -9.94
CA THR A 74 -1.65 -8.56 -8.91
C THR A 74 -1.01 -8.67 -7.53
N LEU A 75 -1.49 -7.86 -6.58
CA LEU A 75 -0.93 -7.76 -5.23
C LEU A 75 -0.83 -9.12 -4.52
N LEU A 76 -1.90 -9.92 -4.57
CA LEU A 76 -2.01 -11.21 -3.87
C LEU A 76 -1.53 -12.41 -4.72
N SER A 77 -0.89 -12.13 -5.87
CA SER A 77 -0.42 -13.19 -6.76
C SER A 77 0.77 -13.94 -6.16
N SER A 78 0.69 -15.27 -6.16
CA SER A 78 1.85 -16.16 -5.92
C SER A 78 2.55 -16.57 -7.21
N ARG A 79 2.21 -15.97 -8.35
CA ARG A 79 2.79 -16.32 -9.65
C ARG A 79 4.23 -15.80 -9.74
N SER A 80 5.13 -16.67 -10.20
CA SER A 80 6.49 -16.29 -10.54
C SER A 80 6.51 -15.24 -11.66
N ALA A 81 7.53 -14.38 -11.65
CA ALA A 81 7.71 -13.37 -12.69
C ALA A 81 7.89 -14.03 -14.07
N LYS A 82 7.08 -13.62 -15.05
CA LYS A 82 7.17 -14.07 -16.44
C LYS A 82 7.71 -12.95 -17.32
N LEU A 83 8.84 -13.20 -17.97
CA LEU A 83 9.44 -12.25 -18.91
C LEU A 83 8.64 -12.20 -20.21
N THR A 84 8.39 -10.99 -20.71
CA THR A 84 7.73 -10.74 -22.00
C THR A 84 8.70 -10.73 -23.18
N LYS A 85 10.01 -10.72 -22.90
CA LYS A 85 11.09 -10.80 -23.90
C LYS A 85 12.28 -11.57 -23.35
N GLN A 86 13.00 -12.29 -24.21
CA GLN A 86 14.27 -12.92 -23.84
C GLN A 86 15.30 -11.88 -23.40
N GLY A 87 16.03 -12.20 -22.33
CA GLY A 87 17.06 -11.34 -21.74
C GLY A 87 17.42 -11.80 -20.34
N ARG A 88 18.41 -11.12 -19.72
CA ARG A 88 18.74 -11.36 -18.31
C ARG A 88 17.62 -10.79 -17.43
N PRO A 89 17.00 -11.60 -16.55
CA PRO A 89 15.98 -11.09 -15.65
C PRO A 89 16.58 -10.06 -14.68
N PRO A 90 15.83 -9.00 -14.34
CA PRO A 90 16.24 -8.04 -13.31
C PRO A 90 16.02 -8.68 -11.93
N GLY A 91 16.91 -9.61 -11.57
CA GLY A 91 16.75 -10.48 -10.39
C GLY A 91 16.47 -9.70 -9.11
N GLN A 92 17.22 -8.62 -8.85
CA GLN A 92 17.02 -7.84 -7.63
C GLN A 92 15.67 -7.12 -7.57
N PHE A 93 15.13 -6.66 -8.72
CA PHE A 93 13.79 -6.09 -8.76
C PHE A 93 12.73 -7.17 -8.55
N ILE A 94 12.91 -8.36 -9.14
CA ILE A 94 12.00 -9.50 -8.93
C ILE A 94 11.98 -9.87 -7.45
N ASP A 95 13.14 -10.04 -6.82
CA ASP A 95 13.26 -10.33 -5.39
C ASP A 95 12.58 -9.26 -4.52
N PHE A 96 12.74 -7.98 -4.91
CA PHE A 96 12.08 -6.85 -4.24
C PHE A 96 10.55 -6.93 -4.34
N ALA A 97 10.04 -7.14 -5.55
CA ALA A 97 8.60 -7.21 -5.81
C ALA A 97 7.96 -8.43 -5.14
N ASP A 98 8.62 -9.58 -5.18
CA ASP A 98 8.14 -10.83 -4.60
C ASP A 98 8.11 -10.76 -3.07
N GLY A 99 9.16 -10.22 -2.44
CA GLY A 99 9.17 -10.02 -1.00
C GLY A 99 8.13 -9.00 -0.53
N THR A 100 7.96 -7.89 -1.26
CA THR A 100 6.91 -6.90 -0.94
C THR A 100 5.52 -7.53 -1.00
N ARG A 101 5.19 -8.25 -2.09
CA ARG A 101 3.89 -8.92 -2.24
C ARG A 101 3.71 -10.03 -1.22
N SER A 102 4.75 -10.82 -0.93
CA SER A 102 4.68 -11.89 0.07
C SER A 102 4.29 -11.37 1.45
N ILE A 103 4.90 -10.27 1.91
CA ILE A 103 4.60 -9.69 3.23
C ILE A 103 3.17 -9.13 3.25
N LEU A 104 2.80 -8.32 2.24
CA LEU A 104 1.45 -7.73 2.18
C LEU A 104 0.36 -8.80 2.04
N LYS A 105 0.60 -9.82 1.23
CA LYS A 105 -0.30 -10.96 1.06
C LYS A 105 -0.51 -11.70 2.37
N LYS A 106 0.57 -12.05 3.09
CA LYS A 106 0.48 -12.71 4.39
C LYS A 106 -0.32 -11.89 5.41
N ALA A 107 -0.18 -10.56 5.38
CA ALA A 107 -0.94 -9.68 6.27
C ALA A 107 -2.44 -9.67 5.93
N VAL A 108 -2.80 -9.59 4.65
CA VAL A 108 -4.21 -9.69 4.19
C VAL A 108 -4.81 -11.05 4.51
N GLU A 109 -4.12 -12.14 4.18
CA GLU A 109 -4.57 -13.51 4.48
C GLU A 109 -4.72 -13.74 5.99
N TYR A 110 -3.85 -13.15 6.81
CA TYR A 110 -3.96 -13.23 8.26
C TYR A 110 -5.27 -12.62 8.77
N THR A 111 -5.66 -11.45 8.24
CA THR A 111 -6.92 -10.78 8.63
C THR A 111 -8.17 -11.47 8.08
N GLU A 112 -8.04 -12.20 6.98
CA GLU A 112 -9.15 -12.89 6.30
C GLU A 112 -9.26 -14.39 6.68
N ASN A 113 -8.52 -14.86 7.68
CA ASN A 113 -8.63 -16.22 8.19
C ASN A 113 -10.07 -16.56 8.63
N ASP A 114 -10.40 -17.86 8.65
CA ASP A 114 -11.69 -18.37 9.12
C ASP A 114 -11.50 -19.34 10.31
N PRO A 115 -11.89 -18.97 11.55
CA PRO A 115 -12.48 -17.68 11.92
C PRO A 115 -11.46 -16.53 11.88
N PRO A 116 -11.91 -15.27 11.70
CA PRO A 116 -11.01 -14.13 11.67
C PRO A 116 -10.39 -13.92 13.07
N PRO A 117 -9.10 -13.51 13.14
CA PRO A 117 -8.44 -13.22 14.40
C PRO A 117 -9.11 -12.04 15.12
N SER A 118 -9.05 -12.06 16.44
CA SER A 118 -9.50 -10.95 17.27
C SER A 118 -8.71 -9.66 16.97
N MET A 119 -9.29 -8.51 17.32
CA MET A 119 -8.60 -7.22 17.14
C MET A 119 -7.28 -7.13 17.92
N GLU A 120 -7.19 -7.77 19.09
CA GLU A 120 -5.95 -7.82 19.87
C GLU A 120 -4.86 -8.62 19.16
N GLU A 121 -5.21 -9.79 18.61
CA GLU A 121 -4.31 -10.61 17.80
C GLU A 121 -3.85 -9.88 16.54
N ARG A 122 -4.79 -9.23 15.82
CA ARG A 122 -4.46 -8.43 14.63
C ARG A 122 -3.52 -7.28 14.94
N LYS A 123 -3.72 -6.57 16.06
CA LYS A 123 -2.84 -5.47 16.49
C LYS A 123 -1.43 -5.96 16.85
N ASN A 124 -1.32 -7.13 17.47
CA ASN A 124 -0.03 -7.74 17.75
C ASN A 124 0.67 -8.17 16.45
N ALA A 125 -0.05 -8.82 15.53
CA ALA A 125 0.46 -9.21 14.22
C ALA A 125 0.87 -8.00 13.36
N CYS A 126 0.10 -6.90 13.40
CA CYS A 126 0.41 -5.65 12.70
C CYS A 126 1.83 -5.16 13.00
N ARG A 127 2.21 -5.16 14.28
CA ARG A 127 3.57 -4.77 14.72
C ARG A 127 4.64 -5.69 14.15
N GLU A 128 4.38 -6.99 14.08
CA GLU A 128 5.31 -7.96 13.51
C GLU A 128 5.44 -7.82 11.99
N PHE A 129 4.35 -7.61 11.26
CA PHE A 129 4.39 -7.33 9.82
C PHE A 129 5.07 -6.00 9.51
N GLN A 130 4.85 -4.95 10.31
CA GLN A 130 5.58 -3.69 10.19
C GLN A 130 7.09 -3.89 10.37
N LYS A 131 7.52 -4.68 11.38
CA LYS A 131 8.93 -5.02 11.59
C LYS A 131 9.49 -5.85 10.43
N GLU A 132 8.75 -6.85 9.96
CA GLU A 132 9.16 -7.70 8.82
C GLU A 132 9.33 -6.85 7.56
N MET A 133 8.35 -6.01 7.22
CA MET A 133 8.40 -5.08 6.11
C MET A 133 9.57 -4.11 6.26
N LYS A 134 9.77 -3.51 7.44
CA LYS A 134 10.91 -2.62 7.69
C LYS A 134 12.24 -3.32 7.42
N ALA A 135 12.44 -4.50 7.99
CA ALA A 135 13.68 -5.26 7.82
C ALA A 135 13.92 -5.65 6.35
N PHE A 136 12.85 -6.01 5.62
CA PHE A 136 12.92 -6.26 4.19
C PHE A 136 13.32 -5.00 3.40
N LEU A 137 12.67 -3.87 3.69
CA LEU A 137 12.94 -2.61 3.04
C LEU A 137 14.38 -2.15 3.30
N ASP A 138 14.92 -2.34 4.50
CA ASP A 138 16.27 -1.93 4.92
C ASP A 138 17.42 -2.73 4.26
N ARG A 139 17.11 -3.78 3.49
CA ARG A 139 18.11 -4.46 2.65
C ARG A 139 18.74 -3.50 1.64
N LYS A 140 19.96 -3.83 1.20
CA LYS A 140 20.67 -3.06 0.17
C LYS A 140 20.10 -3.36 -1.21
N TRP A 141 19.26 -2.46 -1.71
CA TRP A 141 18.76 -2.46 -3.08
C TRP A 141 19.66 -1.59 -3.97
N THR A 142 19.93 -2.04 -5.20
CA THR A 142 20.73 -1.33 -6.21
C THR A 142 19.98 -1.06 -7.52
N ASP A 143 18.87 -1.77 -7.75
CA ASP A 143 17.92 -1.51 -8.82
C ASP A 143 17.16 -0.22 -8.53
N ASP A 144 17.11 0.69 -9.51
CA ASP A 144 16.55 2.04 -9.36
C ASP A 144 15.09 2.03 -8.92
N ASP A 145 14.29 1.10 -9.45
CA ASP A 145 12.87 1.00 -9.13
C ASP A 145 12.67 0.37 -7.74
N ALA A 146 13.44 -0.65 -7.39
CA ALA A 146 13.45 -1.21 -6.04
C ALA A 146 13.84 -0.14 -5.00
N VAL A 147 14.90 0.65 -5.24
CA VAL A 147 15.35 1.73 -4.36
C VAL A 147 14.25 2.79 -4.19
N ARG A 148 13.66 3.24 -5.30
CA ARG A 148 12.60 4.26 -5.30
C ARG A 148 11.37 3.78 -4.53
N ILE A 149 10.85 2.59 -4.83
CA ILE A 149 9.65 2.06 -4.19
C ILE A 149 9.94 1.78 -2.71
N SER A 150 11.10 1.21 -2.39
CA SER A 150 11.53 0.98 -1.01
C SER A 150 11.55 2.28 -0.19
N LYS A 151 12.05 3.38 -0.77
CA LYS A 151 12.02 4.70 -0.12
C LYS A 151 10.58 5.20 0.14
N GLU A 152 9.67 5.02 -0.81
CA GLU A 152 8.28 5.47 -0.64
C GLU A 152 7.51 4.63 0.38
N LEU A 153 7.76 3.32 0.44
CA LEU A 153 7.17 2.42 1.44
C LEU A 153 7.71 2.72 2.84
N ARG A 154 9.02 2.94 3.01
CA ARG A 154 9.61 3.29 4.32
C ARG A 154 9.00 4.56 4.92
N LYS A 155 8.72 5.57 4.08
CA LYS A 155 8.11 6.84 4.53
C LYS A 155 6.67 6.69 5.04
N ARG A 156 6.00 5.59 4.70
CA ARG A 156 4.56 5.36 4.94
C ARG A 156 4.34 3.99 5.57
N LEU A 157 5.36 3.50 6.29
CA LEU A 157 5.36 2.15 6.85
C LEU A 157 4.25 1.98 7.90
N ASP A 158 4.02 3.03 8.67
CA ASP A 158 2.93 3.19 9.63
C ASP A 158 1.54 3.07 8.96
N MET A 159 1.42 3.56 7.72
CA MET A 159 0.17 3.52 6.96
C MET A 159 -0.10 2.18 6.26
N LEU A 160 0.88 1.28 6.13
CA LEU A 160 0.74 0.09 5.28
C LEU A 160 -0.22 -0.96 5.85
N PHE A 161 -0.30 -1.05 7.18
CA PHE A 161 -0.97 -2.12 7.90
C PHE A 161 -2.09 -1.61 8.82
N ALA A 162 -2.59 -0.39 8.60
CA ALA A 162 -3.67 0.18 9.40
C ALA A 162 -4.98 -0.64 9.30
N PHE A 163 -5.16 -1.38 8.20
CA PHE A 163 -6.24 -2.36 8.06
C PHE A 163 -6.16 -3.50 9.07
N MET A 164 -5.01 -3.75 9.69
CA MET A 164 -4.88 -4.80 10.70
C MET A 164 -5.31 -4.31 12.08
N ASP A 165 -5.03 -3.06 12.46
CA ASP A 165 -5.29 -2.54 13.81
C ASP A 165 -6.60 -1.74 13.95
N HIS A 166 -7.32 -1.50 12.84
CA HIS A 166 -8.64 -0.86 12.84
C HIS A 166 -9.70 -1.76 12.19
N GLU A 167 -10.93 -1.72 12.69
CA GLU A 167 -12.07 -2.43 12.09
C GLU A 167 -12.59 -1.70 10.86
N GLY A 168 -13.08 -2.44 9.86
CA GLY A 168 -13.74 -1.87 8.68
C GLY A 168 -12.83 -1.10 7.72
N VAL A 169 -11.52 -1.16 7.92
CA VAL A 169 -10.52 -0.55 7.04
C VAL A 169 -10.13 -1.55 5.95
N PRO A 170 -10.29 -1.20 4.65
CA PRO A 170 -9.96 -2.07 3.53
C PRO A 170 -8.45 -2.15 3.22
#